data_AF-A0A2G9Z6U4-F1
#
_entry.id   AF-A0A2G9Z6U4-F1
#
_cell.length_a   1.000
_cell.length_b   1.000
_cell.length_c   1.000
_cell.angle_alpha   90.00
_cell.angle_beta   90.00
_cell.angle_gamma   90.00
#
_symmetry.space_group_name_H-M   'P 1'
#
loop_
_entity.id
_entity.type
_entity.pdbx_description
1 polymer ?
#
loop_
_entity_poly.entity_id
_entity_poly.type
_entity_poly.pdbx_seq_one_letter_code
_entity_poly.pdbx_strand_id
1 'polypeptide(L)'
;MEAIMQHPFRFCGKIGAAVAILAVAVVVIWFNNQKSQGPKIAKEVAVLTDSVNVLTTKINSVEARIPALADSLAYWLVATPSKKTAAIAARIKRELETLEAERQSLPRRRAELDSLIMRRKNSFAYKIR
;
A
#
# COMPACT_ATOMS: atom_id res chain seq x y z
N MET A 1 18.37 -79.10 -11.14
CA MET A 1 18.28 -77.93 -12.04
C MET A 1 17.22 -77.02 -11.46
N GLU A 2 17.69 -76.17 -10.55
CA GLU A 2 16.89 -75.35 -9.65
C GLU A 2 16.59 -73.97 -10.23
N ALA A 3 15.50 -73.40 -9.71
CA ALA A 3 15.25 -71.99 -9.43
C ALA A 3 15.17 -70.99 -10.61
N ILE A 4 14.01 -70.34 -10.71
CA ILE A 4 13.79 -68.87 -10.68
C ILE A 4 12.45 -68.61 -11.38
N MET A 5 11.35 -68.63 -10.63
CA MET A 5 10.07 -68.09 -11.08
C MET A 5 9.36 -67.40 -9.92
N GLN A 6 9.97 -66.38 -9.32
CA GLN A 6 9.27 -65.47 -8.41
C GLN A 6 9.79 -64.03 -8.57
N HIS A 7 8.82 -63.11 -8.70
CA HIS A 7 8.89 -61.65 -8.46
C HIS A 7 8.95 -60.66 -9.65
N PRO A 8 7.94 -60.59 -10.54
CA PRO A 8 7.64 -59.35 -11.25
C PRO A 8 6.77 -58.36 -10.43
N PHE A 9 6.04 -58.81 -9.40
CA PHE A 9 5.06 -57.96 -8.69
C PHE A 9 5.62 -57.00 -7.62
N ARG A 10 6.93 -57.00 -7.33
CA ARG A 10 7.51 -56.16 -6.26
C ARG A 10 7.94 -54.74 -6.70
N PHE A 11 7.96 -54.45 -8.01
CA PHE A 11 8.37 -53.13 -8.50
C PHE A 11 7.23 -52.11 -8.59
N CYS A 12 5.98 -52.54 -8.79
CA CYS A 12 4.82 -51.63 -8.91
C CYS A 12 4.50 -50.89 -7.58
N GLY A 13 4.71 -51.55 -6.42
CA GLY A 13 4.45 -50.94 -5.12
C GLY A 13 5.37 -49.77 -4.74
N LYS A 14 6.64 -49.81 -5.18
CA LYS A 14 7.60 -48.73 -4.87
C LYS A 14 7.46 -47.51 -5.78
N ILE A 15 7.12 -47.74 -7.05
CA ILE A 15 6.89 -46.66 -8.02
C ILE A 15 5.58 -45.93 -7.67
N GLY A 16 4.51 -46.67 -7.33
CA GLY A 16 3.24 -46.06 -6.89
C GLY A 16 3.38 -45.21 -5.62
N ALA A 17 4.16 -45.67 -4.64
CA ALA A 17 4.42 -44.92 -3.42
C ALA A 17 5.22 -43.63 -3.68
N ALA A 18 6.23 -43.67 -4.55
CA ALA A 18 7.02 -42.49 -4.90
C ALA A 18 6.19 -41.41 -5.62
N VAL A 19 5.30 -41.82 -6.54
CA VAL A 19 4.40 -40.90 -7.24
C VAL A 19 3.38 -40.27 -6.27
N ALA A 20 2.86 -41.05 -5.32
CA ALA A 20 1.95 -40.54 -4.29
C ALA A 20 2.63 -39.51 -3.36
N ILE A 21 3.86 -39.77 -2.93
CA ILE A 21 4.63 -38.83 -2.08
C ILE A 21 4.92 -37.54 -2.82
N LEU A 22 5.28 -37.60 -4.12
CA LEU A 22 5.52 -36.41 -4.93
C LEU A 22 4.26 -35.56 -5.09
N ALA A 23 3.11 -36.18 -5.34
CA ALA A 23 1.82 -35.48 -5.46
C ALA A 23 1.41 -34.81 -4.14
N VAL A 24 1.55 -35.49 -3.01
CA VAL A 24 1.27 -34.91 -1.68
C VAL A 24 2.21 -33.74 -1.39
N ALA A 25 3.50 -33.85 -1.71
CA ALA A 25 4.46 -32.76 -1.51
C ALA A 25 4.11 -31.51 -2.35
N VAL A 26 3.74 -31.68 -3.62
CA VAL A 26 3.30 -30.56 -4.48
C VAL A 26 2.04 -29.89 -3.94
N VAL A 27 1.06 -30.68 -3.46
CA VAL A 27 -0.16 -30.16 -2.83
C VAL A 27 0.16 -29.41 -1.54
N VAL A 28 1.01 -29.95 -0.66
CA VAL A 28 1.45 -29.30 0.59
C VAL A 28 2.20 -27.99 0.31
N ILE A 29 3.08 -27.96 -0.70
CA ILE A 29 3.80 -26.74 -1.12
C ILE A 29 2.81 -25.70 -1.65
N TRP A 30 1.82 -26.09 -2.46
CA TRP A 30 0.77 -25.20 -2.96
C TRP A 30 -0.08 -24.62 -1.82
N PHE A 31 -0.51 -25.45 -0.85
CA PHE A 31 -1.27 -25.00 0.33
C PHE A 31 -0.46 -24.07 1.24
N ASN A 32 0.84 -24.31 1.44
CA ASN A 32 1.70 -23.41 2.22
C ASN A 32 1.93 -22.07 1.51
N ASN A 33 2.05 -22.08 0.19
CA ASN A 33 2.22 -20.86 -0.60
C ASN A 33 0.93 -20.02 -0.58
N GLN A 34 -0.24 -20.66 -0.64
CA GLN A 34 -1.56 -20.01 -0.46
C GLN A 34 -1.71 -19.36 0.93
N LYS A 35 -1.35 -20.08 2.01
CA LYS A 35 -1.44 -19.57 3.40
C LYS A 35 -0.53 -18.38 3.69
N SER A 36 0.64 -18.30 3.05
CA SER A 36 1.61 -17.23 3.32
C SER A 36 1.35 -15.93 2.55
N GLN A 37 0.70 -15.99 1.38
CA GLN A 37 0.49 -14.79 0.55
C GLN A 37 -0.72 -13.95 0.96
N GLY A 38 -1.79 -14.56 1.49
CA GLY A 38 -2.99 -13.85 1.94
C GLY A 38 -2.73 -12.84 3.07
N PRO A 39 -2.12 -13.26 4.20
CA PRO A 39 -1.79 -12.36 5.31
C PRO A 39 -0.81 -11.24 4.89
N LYS A 40 0.12 -11.52 3.97
CA LYS A 40 1.08 -10.54 3.47
C LYS A 40 0.41 -9.46 2.65
N ILE A 41 -0.47 -9.82 1.72
CA ILE A 41 -1.18 -8.83 0.88
C ILE A 41 -2.19 -8.04 1.71
N ALA A 42 -2.87 -8.67 2.67
CA ALA A 42 -3.74 -7.98 3.62
C ALA A 42 -2.96 -6.92 4.42
N LYS A 43 -1.75 -7.25 4.88
CA LYS A 43 -0.86 -6.30 5.56
C LYS A 43 -0.41 -5.16 4.64
N GLU A 44 -0.05 -5.45 3.39
CA GLU A 44 0.33 -4.42 2.41
C GLU A 44 -0.84 -3.46 2.10
N VAL A 45 -2.06 -3.98 1.95
CA VAL A 45 -3.26 -3.16 1.74
C VAL A 45 -3.58 -2.32 2.97
N ALA A 46 -3.41 -2.87 4.19
CA ALA A 46 -3.59 -2.11 5.43
C ALA A 46 -2.60 -0.93 5.51
N VAL A 47 -1.31 -1.16 5.26
CA VAL A 47 -0.28 -0.10 5.27
C VAL A 47 -0.58 0.99 4.23
N LEU A 48 -1.01 0.62 3.02
CA LEU A 48 -1.39 1.60 2.00
C LEU A 48 -2.66 2.38 2.41
N THR A 49 -3.62 1.72 3.05
CA THR A 49 -4.84 2.35 3.56
C THR A 49 -4.51 3.34 4.67
N ASP A 50 -3.63 2.98 5.60
CA ASP A 50 -3.13 3.89 6.64
C ASP A 50 -2.42 5.10 6.03
N SER A 51 -1.63 4.89 4.97
CA SER A 51 -0.97 5.98 4.24
C SER A 51 -1.97 6.95 3.59
N VAL A 52 -3.06 6.43 3.01
CA VAL A 52 -4.16 7.25 2.47
C VAL A 52 -4.89 8.01 3.57
N ASN A 53 -5.12 7.39 4.72
CA ASN A 53 -5.74 8.03 5.88
C ASN A 53 -4.87 9.18 6.41
N VAL A 54 -3.56 8.96 6.57
CA VAL A 54 -2.61 10.00 6.98
C VAL A 54 -2.60 11.16 5.99
N LEU A 55 -2.58 10.88 4.68
CA LEU A 55 -2.66 11.93 3.66
C LEU A 55 -3.99 12.69 3.70
N THR A 56 -5.10 12.00 3.97
CA THR A 56 -6.41 12.63 4.11
C THR A 56 -6.45 13.57 5.31
N THR A 57 -5.91 13.15 6.46
CA THR A 57 -5.75 14.02 7.64
C THR A 57 -4.86 15.23 7.33
N LYS A 58 -3.77 15.02 6.60
CA LYS A 58 -2.88 16.12 6.16
C LYS A 58 -3.61 17.10 5.23
N ILE A 59 -4.39 16.61 4.26
CA ILE A 59 -5.21 17.45 3.38
C ILE A 59 -6.17 18.30 4.20
N ASN A 60 -6.95 17.69 5.09
CA ASN A 60 -7.91 18.42 5.93
C ASN A 60 -7.22 19.47 6.81
N SER A 61 -6.04 19.16 7.36
CA SER A 61 -5.25 20.11 8.14
C SER A 61 -4.75 21.30 7.30
N VAL A 62 -4.26 21.04 6.08
CA VAL A 62 -3.82 22.10 5.16
C VAL A 62 -5.02 22.96 4.73
N GLU A 63 -6.15 22.35 4.40
CA GLU A 63 -7.38 23.05 4.01
C GLU A 63 -7.95 23.91 5.14
N ALA A 64 -7.79 23.51 6.40
CA ALA A 64 -8.17 24.32 7.55
C ALA A 64 -7.17 25.46 7.86
N ARG A 65 -5.87 25.29 7.58
CA ARG A 65 -4.83 26.30 7.86
C ARG A 65 -4.79 27.44 6.84
N ILE A 66 -5.11 27.16 5.57
CA ILE A 66 -5.13 28.18 4.50
C ILE A 66 -6.04 29.38 4.84
N PRO A 67 -7.33 29.21 5.20
CA PRO A 67 -8.19 30.36 5.51
C PRO A 67 -7.68 31.14 6.73
N ALA A 68 -7.19 30.47 7.78
CA ALA A 68 -6.65 31.14 8.97
C ALA A 68 -5.41 32.01 8.64
N LEU A 69 -4.54 31.54 7.73
CA LEU A 69 -3.39 32.31 7.26
C LEU A 69 -3.79 33.43 6.31
N ALA A 70 -4.82 33.23 5.48
CA ALA A 70 -5.39 34.27 4.62
C ALA A 70 -5.98 35.42 5.45
N ASP A 71 -6.73 35.10 6.52
CA ASP A 71 -7.28 36.08 7.46
C ASP A 71 -6.16 36.84 8.19
N SER A 72 -5.11 36.11 8.60
CA SER A 72 -3.92 36.71 9.21
C SER A 72 -3.21 37.66 8.24
N LEU A 73 -3.09 37.28 6.96
CA LEU A 73 -2.51 38.14 5.93
C LEU A 73 -3.33 39.42 5.74
N ALA A 74 -4.66 39.29 5.65
CA ALA A 74 -5.56 40.43 5.53
C ALA A 74 -5.40 41.40 6.73
N TYR A 75 -5.32 40.88 7.95
CA TYR A 75 -5.05 41.69 9.14
C TYR A 75 -3.75 42.51 9.02
N TRP A 76 -2.64 41.85 8.65
CA TRP A 76 -1.33 42.54 8.58
C TRP A 76 -1.20 43.50 7.40
N LEU A 77 -2.00 43.34 6.34
CA LEU A 77 -2.05 44.27 5.21
C LEU A 77 -2.84 45.54 5.54
N VAL A 78 -3.85 45.46 6.41
CA VAL A 78 -4.67 46.60 6.85
C VAL A 78 -4.06 47.29 8.07
N ALA A 79 -3.24 46.57 8.86
CA ALA A 79 -2.48 47.15 9.96
C ALA A 79 -1.57 48.30 9.51
N THR A 80 -1.29 49.25 10.40
CA THR A 80 -0.48 50.43 10.11
C THR A 80 0.82 50.04 9.39
N PRO A 81 1.08 50.60 8.18
CA PRO A 81 2.18 50.17 7.36
C PRO A 81 3.51 50.54 8.00
N SER A 82 4.34 49.53 8.20
CA SER A 82 5.69 49.64 8.73
C SER A 82 6.57 48.58 8.07
N LYS A 83 7.89 48.75 8.14
CA LYS A 83 8.84 47.70 7.67
C LYS A 83 8.59 46.35 8.34
N LYS A 84 8.14 46.36 9.62
CA LYS A 84 7.83 45.15 10.38
C LYS A 84 6.56 44.48 9.88
N THR A 85 5.47 45.23 9.69
CA THR A 85 4.19 44.68 9.20
C THR A 85 4.30 44.17 7.76
N ALA A 86 5.04 44.87 6.90
CA ALA A 86 5.33 44.40 5.54
C ALA A 86 6.15 43.09 5.52
N ALA A 87 7.13 42.95 6.40
CA ALA A 87 7.93 41.72 6.50
C ALA A 87 7.09 40.53 7.01
N ILE A 88 6.18 40.77 7.96
CA ILE A 88 5.26 39.73 8.47
C ILE A 88 4.28 39.30 7.36
N ALA A 89 3.65 40.25 6.66
CA ALA A 89 2.76 39.96 5.54
C ALA A 89 3.47 39.18 4.43
N ALA A 90 4.71 39.55 4.09
CA ALA A 90 5.51 38.83 3.11
C ALA A 90 5.85 37.38 3.54
N ARG A 91 6.12 37.15 4.83
CA ARG A 91 6.36 35.80 5.38
C ARG A 91 5.10 34.94 5.31
N ILE A 92 3.96 35.49 5.74
CA ILE A 92 2.67 34.78 5.70
C ILE A 92 2.29 34.46 4.26
N LYS A 93 2.51 35.40 3.32
CA LYS A 93 2.27 35.17 1.89
C LYS A 93 3.07 33.98 1.34
N ARG A 94 4.37 33.89 1.66
CA ARG A 94 5.20 32.74 1.25
C ARG A 94 4.72 31.42 1.86
N GLU A 95 4.31 31.44 3.13
CA GLU A 95 3.77 30.24 3.78
C GLU A 95 2.46 29.80 3.12
N LEU A 96 1.60 30.75 2.75
CA LEU A 96 0.35 30.49 2.04
C LEU A 96 0.60 29.91 0.64
N GLU A 97 1.50 30.50 -0.14
CA GLU A 97 1.93 29.96 -1.44
C GLU A 97 2.48 28.52 -1.32
N THR A 98 3.24 28.23 -0.26
CA THR A 98 3.77 26.88 0.02
C THR A 98 2.64 25.90 0.34
N LEU A 99 1.69 26.28 1.19
CA LEU A 99 0.57 25.43 1.58
C LEU A 99 -0.43 25.20 0.44
N GLU A 100 -0.62 26.18 -0.44
CA GLU A 100 -1.43 26.03 -1.66
C GLU A 100 -0.78 25.06 -2.66
N ALA A 101 0.54 25.14 -2.83
CA ALA A 101 1.28 24.17 -3.63
C ALA A 101 1.19 22.76 -3.02
N GLU A 102 1.28 22.63 -1.70
CA GLU A 102 1.04 21.35 -1.01
C GLU A 102 -0.38 20.85 -1.27
N ARG A 103 -1.40 21.69 -1.10
CA ARG A 103 -2.82 21.36 -1.35
C ARG A 103 -3.05 20.82 -2.76
N GLN A 104 -2.41 21.37 -3.79
CA GLN A 104 -2.56 20.87 -5.17
C GLN A 104 -1.87 19.52 -5.41
N SER A 105 -0.78 19.25 -4.69
CA SER A 105 0.01 18.02 -4.85
C SER A 105 -0.53 16.81 -4.08
N LEU A 106 -1.19 17.04 -2.93
CA LEU A 106 -1.67 15.97 -2.05
C LEU A 106 -2.79 15.10 -2.66
N PRO A 107 -3.78 15.63 -3.41
CA PRO A 107 -4.78 14.83 -4.10
C PRO A 107 -4.18 13.90 -5.16
N ARG A 108 -3.13 14.34 -5.85
CA ARG A 108 -2.42 13.50 -6.84
C ARG A 108 -1.75 12.31 -6.15
N ARG A 109 -1.02 12.54 -5.06
CA ARG A 109 -0.40 11.47 -4.25
C ARG A 109 -1.44 10.49 -3.68
N ARG A 110 -2.61 11.00 -3.28
CA ARG A 110 -3.73 10.16 -2.82
C ARG A 110 -4.23 9.25 -3.95
N ALA A 111 -4.50 9.80 -5.13
CA ALA A 111 -4.96 9.02 -6.28
C ALA A 111 -3.95 7.93 -6.71
N GLU A 112 -2.66 8.22 -6.63
CA GLU A 112 -1.60 7.23 -6.88
C GLU A 112 -1.67 6.05 -5.90
N LEU A 113 -1.79 6.33 -4.60
CA LEU A 113 -1.92 5.28 -3.58
C LEU A 113 -3.23 4.49 -3.72
N ASP A 114 -4.33 5.15 -4.02
CA ASP A 114 -5.61 4.49 -4.28
C ASP A 114 -5.51 3.53 -5.49
N SER A 115 -4.79 3.95 -6.54
CA SER A 115 -4.51 3.08 -7.69
C SER A 115 -3.65 1.86 -7.32
N LEU A 116 -2.69 2.02 -6.39
CA LEU A 116 -1.87 0.92 -5.87
C LEU A 116 -2.68 -0.05 -5.02
N ILE A 117 -3.59 0.46 -4.17
CA ILE A 117 -4.53 -0.35 -3.39
C ILE A 117 -5.40 -1.18 -4.33
N MET A 118 -6.00 -0.56 -5.36
CA MET A 118 -6.80 -1.26 -6.36
C MET A 118 -6.00 -2.35 -7.08
N ARG A 119 -4.76 -2.05 -7.51
CA ARG A 119 -3.87 -3.04 -8.15
C ARG A 119 -3.53 -4.21 -7.23
N ARG A 120 -3.23 -3.96 -5.96
CA ARG A 120 -2.93 -5.00 -4.97
C ARG A 120 -4.15 -5.88 -4.69
N LYS A 121 -5.34 -5.28 -4.56
CA LYS A 121 -6.61 -6.01 -4.43
C LYS A 121 -6.92 -6.88 -5.64
N ASN A 122 -6.73 -6.36 -6.86
CA ASN A 122 -6.97 -7.11 -8.09
C ASN A 122 -5.96 -8.24 -8.29
N SER A 123 -4.68 -8.01 -7.98
CA SER A 123 -3.65 -9.06 -8.03
C SER A 123 -3.93 -10.19 -7.01
N PHE A 124 -4.47 -9.84 -5.84
CA PHE A 124 -4.90 -10.82 -4.85
C PHE A 124 -6.10 -11.64 -5.33
N ALA A 125 -7.14 -10.97 -5.83
CA ALA A 125 -8.34 -11.62 -6.36
C ALA A 125 -8.00 -12.59 -7.51
N TYR A 126 -7.03 -12.25 -8.35
CA TYR A 126 -6.54 -13.12 -9.42
C TYR A 126 -5.76 -14.35 -8.91
N LYS A 127 -5.03 -14.24 -7.79
CA LYS A 127 -4.20 -15.33 -7.25
C LYS A 127 -4.97 -16.37 -6.41
N ILE A 128 -6.09 -15.98 -5.80
CA ILE A 128 -6.94 -16.89 -5.02
C ILE A 128 -7.88 -17.70 -5.93
N ARG A 129 -8.27 -17.13 -7.06
CA ARG A 129 -9.10 -17.79 -8.07
C ARG A 129 -8.29 -18.85 -8.80
#